data_AF-A0A7W1J0F4-F1
#
_entry.id   AF-A0A7W1J0F4-F1
#
_cell.length_a   1.000
_cell.length_b   1.000
_cell.length_c   1.000
_cell.angle_alpha   90.00
_cell.angle_beta   90.00
_cell.angle_gamma   90.00
#
_symmetry.space_group_name_H-M   'P 1'
#
loop_
_entity.id
_entity.type
_entity.pdbx_description
1 polymer ?
#
loop_
_entity_poly.entity_id
_entity_poly.type
_entity_poly.pdbx_seq_one_letter_code
_entity_poly.pdbx_strand_id
1 'polypeptide(L)'
;MVLRTFGRGRPHKHQRRETMVVITSILDQTLTARDLCRLYGERWGIETIYREMKAVAVIEQWHGRSVKLVRQELILLLVWFCFAAMFAAAAEKHRPTSASPGTWRANTRRVFEAIHATIDAIIPRETGMIDSATEISRRADASIRAMCRWLLKRRPGRTYARAPQHPYAREITRK
;
A
#
# COMPACT_ATOMS: atom_id res chain seq x y z
N MET A 1 18.10 -5.99 -23.04
CA MET A 1 17.36 -4.73 -23.26
C MET A 1 15.92 -5.06 -23.66
N VAL A 2 14.94 -4.73 -22.82
CA VAL A 2 13.52 -4.95 -23.15
C VAL A 2 12.90 -3.61 -23.52
N LEU A 3 12.45 -3.48 -24.76
CA LEU A 3 11.75 -2.31 -25.27
C LEU A 3 10.24 -2.59 -25.19
N ARG A 4 9.51 -1.78 -24.43
CA ARG A 4 8.04 -1.88 -24.36
C ARG A 4 7.40 -0.53 -24.59
N THR A 5 6.46 -0.47 -25.53
CA THR A 5 5.66 0.71 -25.81
C THR A 5 4.40 0.67 -24.93
N PHE A 6 4.18 1.68 -24.07
CA PHE A 6 2.97 1.74 -23.26
C PHE A 6 1.76 2.21 -24.08
N GLY A 7 0.58 1.66 -23.76
CA GLY A 7 -0.70 2.10 -24.28
C GLY A 7 -1.55 2.74 -23.19
N ARG A 8 -1.28 3.99 -22.80
CA ARG A 8 -2.29 4.86 -22.16
C ARG A 8 -2.09 6.31 -22.57
N GLY A 9 -3.12 6.86 -23.20
CA GLY A 9 -3.15 8.19 -23.81
C GLY A 9 -2.74 8.16 -25.29
N ARG A 10 -3.56 8.77 -26.17
CA ARG A 10 -3.15 9.03 -27.55
C ARG A 10 -2.04 10.08 -27.48
N PRO A 11 -0.82 9.82 -27.97
CA PRO A 11 0.19 10.87 -28.09
C PRO A 11 -0.38 12.03 -28.89
N HIS A 12 -0.08 13.27 -28.51
CA HIS A 12 -0.43 14.40 -29.37
C HIS A 12 0.20 14.23 -30.76
N LYS A 13 -0.37 14.87 -31.79
CA LYS A 13 0.05 14.73 -33.20
C LYS A 13 1.57 14.95 -33.41
N HIS A 14 2.23 15.65 -32.49
CA HIS A 14 3.66 16.01 -32.54
C HIS A 14 4.53 15.21 -31.55
N GLN A 15 3.93 14.31 -30.76
CA GLN A 15 4.60 13.61 -29.66
C GLN A 15 4.84 12.16 -30.06
N ARG A 16 6.11 11.73 -30.05
CA ARG A 16 6.44 10.31 -30.22
C ARG A 16 6.01 9.53 -28.98
N ARG A 17 5.64 8.26 -29.17
CA ARG A 17 5.38 7.36 -28.03
C ARG A 17 6.67 7.23 -27.23
N GLU A 18 6.57 7.43 -25.92
CA GLU A 18 7.69 7.21 -25.03
C GLU A 18 8.07 5.72 -25.04
N THR A 19 9.36 5.47 -25.20
CA THR A 19 9.95 4.12 -25.14
C THR A 19 10.52 3.92 -23.75
N MET A 20 10.01 2.94 -23.01
CA MET A 20 10.62 2.55 -21.74
C MET A 20 11.67 1.48 -21.97
N VAL A 21 12.87 1.71 -21.45
CA VAL A 21 13.98 0.76 -21.42
C VAL A 21 14.17 0.28 -19.99
N VAL A 22 14.05 -1.03 -19.76
CA VAL A 22 14.36 -1.65 -18.46
C VAL A 22 15.74 -2.30 -18.55
N ILE A 23 16.65 -1.86 -17.67
CA ILE A 23 17.99 -2.43 -17.47
C ILE A 23 17.97 -3.14 -16.12
N THR A 24 18.51 -4.36 -16.06
CA THR A 24 18.52 -5.18 -14.85
C THR A 24 19.83 -5.94 -14.72
N SER A 25 20.28 -6.17 -13.49
CA SER A 25 21.39 -7.06 -13.16
C SER A 25 20.94 -8.51 -12.95
N ILE A 26 19.65 -8.81 -13.07
CA ILE A 26 19.12 -10.17 -12.95
C ILE A 26 19.62 -10.99 -14.15
N LEU A 27 20.40 -12.04 -13.85
CA LEU A 27 21.01 -12.92 -14.85
C LEU A 27 20.18 -14.17 -15.16
N ASP A 28 19.08 -14.38 -14.43
CA ASP A 28 18.20 -15.54 -14.60
C ASP A 28 17.51 -15.48 -15.97
N GLN A 29 17.89 -16.42 -16.84
CA GLN A 29 17.38 -16.52 -18.22
C GLN A 29 15.99 -17.15 -18.29
N THR A 30 15.49 -17.73 -17.21
CA THR A 30 14.13 -18.31 -17.16
C THR A 30 13.05 -17.22 -17.10
N LEU A 31 13.40 -16.01 -16.67
CA LEU A 31 12.48 -14.89 -16.60
C LEU A 31 12.24 -14.28 -17.98
N THR A 32 10.97 -14.18 -18.35
CA THR A 32 10.62 -13.56 -19.63
C THR A 32 10.70 -12.04 -19.54
N ALA A 33 10.79 -11.37 -20.70
CA ALA A 33 10.69 -9.92 -20.79
C ALA A 33 9.40 -9.36 -20.15
N ARG A 34 8.31 -10.14 -20.16
CA ARG A 34 7.04 -9.79 -19.52
C ARG A 34 7.17 -9.81 -17.99
N ASP A 35 7.89 -10.78 -17.44
CA ASP A 35 8.11 -10.90 -16.00
C ASP A 35 9.00 -9.78 -15.48
N LEU A 36 10.06 -9.41 -16.21
CA LEU A 36 10.88 -8.24 -15.89
C LEU A 36 10.08 -6.94 -15.93
N CYS A 37 9.23 -6.78 -16.94
CA CYS A 37 8.33 -5.62 -17.02
C CYS A 37 7.30 -5.60 -15.88
N ARG A 38 6.79 -6.77 -15.47
CA ARG A 38 5.86 -6.90 -14.34
C ARG A 38 6.57 -6.52 -13.04
N LEU A 39 7.76 -7.06 -12.82
CA LEU A 39 8.61 -6.75 -11.66
C LEU A 39 8.93 -5.26 -11.58
N TYR A 40 9.34 -4.65 -12.69
CA TYR A 40 9.55 -3.20 -12.75
C TYR A 40 8.25 -2.42 -12.47
N GLY A 41 7.10 -2.96 -12.89
CA GLY A 41 5.78 -2.41 -12.59
C GLY A 41 5.48 -2.32 -11.09
N GLU A 42 5.98 -3.27 -10.28
CA GLU A 42 5.82 -3.24 -8.82
C GLU A 42 6.50 -2.02 -8.16
N ARG A 43 7.40 -1.32 -8.88
CA ARG A 43 7.97 -0.03 -8.45
C ARG A 43 6.88 0.97 -8.07
N TRP A 44 5.74 0.98 -8.77
CA TRP A 44 4.60 1.87 -8.46
C TRP A 44 4.03 1.69 -7.05
N GLY A 45 4.33 0.56 -6.40
CA GLY A 45 4.03 0.36 -4.98
C GLY A 45 4.61 1.47 -4.10
N ILE A 46 5.83 1.93 -4.39
CA ILE A 46 6.47 2.99 -3.60
C ILE A 46 5.76 4.34 -3.74
N GLU A 47 5.33 4.69 -4.96
CA GLU A 47 4.58 5.93 -5.22
C GLU A 47 3.20 5.90 -4.55
N THR A 48 2.61 4.71 -4.44
CA THR A 48 1.37 4.52 -3.70
C THR A 48 1.61 4.75 -2.21
N ILE A 49 2.67 4.18 -1.63
CA ILE A 49 3.04 4.41 -0.23
C ILE A 49 3.30 5.91 0.02
N TYR A 50 4.04 6.60 -0.84
CA TYR A 50 4.26 8.04 -0.69
C TYR A 50 2.97 8.85 -0.73
N ARG A 51 2.01 8.47 -1.58
CA ARG A 51 0.68 9.09 -1.62
C ARG A 51 -0.07 8.87 -0.31
N GLU A 52 -0.06 7.66 0.22
CA GLU A 52 -0.70 7.34 1.51
C GLU A 52 0.00 8.09 2.66
N MET A 53 1.32 8.20 2.66
CA MET A 53 2.06 8.99 3.64
C MET A 53 1.63 10.46 3.62
N LYS A 54 1.42 11.05 2.43
CA LYS A 54 0.93 12.43 2.32
C LYS A 54 -0.54 12.58 2.70
N ALA A 55 -1.39 11.65 2.26
CA ALA A 55 -2.84 11.78 2.40
C ALA A 55 -3.38 11.32 3.76
N VAL A 56 -2.82 10.24 4.31
CA VAL A 56 -3.28 9.62 5.56
C VAL A 56 -2.45 10.08 6.74
N ALA A 57 -1.13 10.14 6.57
CA ALA A 57 -0.21 10.46 7.66
C ALA A 57 0.26 11.91 7.69
N VAL A 58 -0.15 12.71 6.70
CA VAL A 58 0.10 14.16 6.62
C VAL A 58 1.57 14.51 6.93
N ILE A 59 2.51 13.80 6.30
CA ILE A 59 3.98 13.95 6.51
C ILE A 59 4.54 15.34 6.18
N GLU A 60 3.70 16.28 5.77
CA GLU A 60 4.06 17.68 5.53
C GLU A 60 3.77 18.55 6.77
N GLN A 61 3.17 17.98 7.82
CA GLN A 61 2.82 18.64 9.08
C GLN A 61 3.40 17.86 10.28
N TRP A 62 4.66 18.12 10.58
CA TRP A 62 5.35 17.50 11.73
C TRP A 62 5.03 18.23 13.04
N HIS A 63 4.92 17.48 14.14
CA HIS A 63 4.71 18.06 15.47
C HIS A 63 6.04 18.53 16.07
N GLY A 64 7.10 17.77 15.84
CA GLY A 64 8.46 18.03 16.29
C GLY A 64 9.03 19.29 15.66
N ARG A 65 9.51 20.20 16.51
CA ARG A 65 10.18 21.45 16.07
C ARG A 65 11.70 21.33 15.96
N SER A 66 12.27 20.16 16.23
CA SER A 66 13.71 19.89 16.10
C SER A 66 13.96 18.77 15.10
N VAL A 67 15.13 18.79 14.46
CA VAL A 67 15.55 17.76 13.49
C VAL A 67 15.45 16.35 14.08
N LYS A 68 15.81 16.20 15.37
CA LYS A 68 15.74 14.92 16.09
C LYS A 68 14.30 14.42 16.22
N LEU A 69 13.37 15.28 16.62
CA LEU A 69 11.97 14.90 16.80
C LEU A 69 11.31 14.58 15.45
N VAL A 70 11.56 15.39 14.42
CA VAL A 70 11.07 15.11 13.05
C VAL A 70 11.58 13.75 12.56
N ARG A 71 12.86 13.42 12.81
CA ARG A 71 13.42 12.11 12.45
C ARG A 71 12.74 10.96 13.21
N GLN A 72 12.42 11.15 14.50
CA GLN A 72 11.71 10.15 15.29
C GLN A 72 10.27 9.94 14.79
N GLU A 73 9.55 11.01 14.47
CA GLU A 73 8.20 10.92 13.89
C GLU A 73 8.21 10.20 12.53
N LEU A 74 9.19 10.51 11.67
CA LEU A 74 9.36 9.83 10.40
C LEU A 74 9.61 8.32 10.60
N ILE A 75 10.48 7.93 11.52
CA ILE A 75 10.76 6.52 11.82
C ILE A 75 9.50 5.83 12.36
N LEU A 76 8.80 6.45 13.30
CA LEU A 76 7.55 5.90 13.86
C LEU A 76 6.51 5.68 12.76
N LEU A 77 6.39 6.62 11.83
CA LEU A 77 5.48 6.49 10.72
C LEU A 77 5.83 5.31 9.81
N LEU A 78 7.12 5.13 9.48
CA LEU A 78 7.57 4.00 8.68
C LEU A 78 7.27 2.67 9.38
N VAL A 79 7.51 2.60 10.69
CA VAL A 79 7.15 1.42 11.52
C VAL A 79 5.64 1.17 11.50
N TRP A 80 4.82 2.21 11.57
CA TRP A 80 3.37 2.10 11.49
C TRP A 80 2.90 1.53 10.14
N PHE A 81 3.50 1.95 9.02
CA PHE A 81 3.23 1.36 7.71
C PHE A 81 3.69 -0.11 7.61
N CYS A 82 4.81 -0.47 8.26
CA CYS A 82 5.24 -1.85 8.37
C CYS A 82 4.20 -2.71 9.11
N PHE A 83 3.68 -2.24 10.25
CA PHE A 83 2.60 -2.94 10.95
C PHE A 83 1.34 -3.06 10.09
N ALA A 84 0.96 -1.99 9.38
CA ALA A 84 -0.18 -2.02 8.46
C ALA A 84 -0.02 -3.12 7.39
N ALA A 85 1.16 -3.21 6.78
CA ALA A 85 1.48 -4.23 5.79
C ALA A 85 1.46 -5.64 6.39
N MET A 86 2.02 -5.82 7.59
CA MET A 86 2.03 -7.11 8.29
C MET A 86 0.61 -7.61 8.59
N PHE A 87 -0.24 -6.76 9.20
CA PHE A 87 -1.63 -7.10 9.50
C PHE A 87 -2.44 -7.38 8.23
N ALA A 88 -2.28 -6.55 7.20
CA ALA A 88 -2.96 -6.76 5.93
C ALA A 88 -2.55 -8.09 5.28
N ALA A 89 -1.24 -8.39 5.22
CA ALA A 89 -0.73 -9.63 4.65
C ALA A 89 -1.21 -10.86 5.44
N ALA A 90 -1.17 -10.80 6.77
CA ALA A 90 -1.63 -11.87 7.65
C ALA A 90 -3.13 -12.16 7.47
N ALA A 91 -3.97 -11.12 7.41
CA ALA A 91 -5.40 -11.28 7.16
C ALA A 91 -5.69 -11.77 5.74
N GLU A 92 -5.00 -11.23 4.72
CA GLU A 92 -5.19 -11.63 3.31
C GLU A 92 -4.81 -13.09 3.05
N LYS A 93 -3.93 -13.69 3.86
CA LYS A 93 -3.62 -15.14 3.83
C LYS A 93 -4.85 -16.00 4.14
N HIS A 94 -5.80 -15.49 4.92
CA HIS A 94 -7.04 -16.17 5.31
C HIS A 94 -8.20 -15.95 4.32
N ARG A 95 -7.89 -15.45 3.12
CA ARG A 95 -8.85 -15.38 2.01
C ARG A 95 -9.52 -16.74 1.76
N PRO A 96 -10.72 -16.77 1.14
CA PRO A 96 -11.34 -18.03 0.72
C PRO A 96 -10.37 -18.87 -0.13
N THR A 97 -10.30 -20.18 0.13
CA THR A 97 -9.38 -21.10 -0.57
C THR A 97 -9.60 -21.09 -2.08
N SER A 98 -10.86 -20.96 -2.50
CA SER A 98 -11.27 -20.87 -3.91
C SER A 98 -10.85 -19.58 -4.62
N ALA A 99 -10.40 -18.56 -3.89
CA ALA A 99 -10.00 -17.29 -4.48
C ALA A 99 -8.55 -17.33 -4.99
N SER A 100 -8.27 -16.72 -6.13
CA SER A 100 -6.88 -16.58 -6.58
C SER A 100 -6.11 -15.58 -5.69
N PRO A 101 -4.77 -15.73 -5.53
CA PRO A 101 -3.95 -14.75 -4.84
C PRO A 101 -4.18 -13.32 -5.36
N GLY A 102 -4.20 -12.33 -4.46
CA GLY A 102 -4.36 -10.92 -4.84
C GLY A 102 -5.76 -10.52 -5.31
N THR A 103 -6.78 -11.36 -5.10
CA THR A 103 -8.19 -11.01 -5.39
C THR A 103 -8.94 -10.45 -4.18
N TRP A 104 -8.38 -10.56 -2.98
CA TRP A 104 -8.92 -10.00 -1.75
C TRP A 104 -7.94 -8.97 -1.18
N ARG A 105 -8.46 -8.04 -0.38
CA ARG A 105 -7.67 -7.09 0.37
C ARG A 105 -8.19 -6.94 1.79
N ALA A 106 -7.31 -6.63 2.71
CA ALA A 106 -7.70 -6.17 4.03
C ALA A 106 -8.47 -4.84 3.95
N ASN A 107 -9.42 -4.67 4.88
CA ASN A 107 -10.11 -3.40 5.07
C ASN A 107 -9.19 -2.44 5.82
N THR A 108 -8.85 -1.30 5.20
CA THR A 108 -7.91 -0.31 5.76
C THR A 108 -8.30 0.17 7.16
N ARG A 109 -9.59 0.38 7.44
CA ARG A 109 -10.05 0.78 8.78
C ARG A 109 -9.74 -0.28 9.82
N ARG A 110 -9.98 -1.56 9.49
CA ARG A 110 -9.69 -2.68 10.40
C ARG A 110 -8.19 -2.87 10.61
N VAL A 111 -7.37 -2.55 9.62
CA VAL A 111 -5.90 -2.52 9.77
C VAL A 111 -5.50 -1.47 10.80
N PHE A 112 -6.04 -0.25 10.74
CA PHE A 112 -5.69 0.81 11.71
C PHE A 112 -6.16 0.47 13.13
N GLU A 113 -7.36 -0.10 13.26
CA GLU A 113 -7.86 -0.61 14.54
C GLU A 113 -6.93 -1.70 15.13
N ALA A 114 -6.42 -2.60 14.29
CA ALA A 114 -5.46 -3.63 14.70
C ALA A 114 -4.14 -3.02 15.22
N ILE A 115 -3.59 -2.05 14.48
CA ILE A 115 -2.35 -1.38 14.88
C ILE A 115 -2.52 -0.67 16.22
N HIS A 116 -3.62 0.08 16.40
CA HIS A 116 -3.90 0.77 17.68
C HIS A 116 -4.01 -0.23 18.83
N ALA A 117 -4.78 -1.31 18.66
CA ALA A 117 -4.96 -2.32 19.70
C ALA A 117 -3.64 -2.99 20.12
N THR A 118 -2.73 -3.20 19.17
CA THR A 118 -1.40 -3.79 19.41
C THR A 118 -0.43 -2.79 20.01
N ILE A 119 -0.41 -1.53 19.57
CA ILE A 119 0.40 -0.47 20.20
C ILE A 119 -0.04 -0.24 21.65
N ASP A 120 -1.34 -0.27 21.93
CA ASP A 120 -1.88 -0.17 23.29
C ASP A 120 -1.43 -1.31 24.22
N ALA A 121 -1.02 -2.47 23.66
CA ALA A 121 -0.43 -3.56 24.44
C ALA A 121 1.07 -3.38 24.68
N ILE A 122 1.75 -2.52 23.92
CA ILE A 122 3.17 -2.18 24.15
C ILE A 122 3.29 -1.23 25.34
N ILE A 123 2.31 -0.35 25.55
CA ILE A 123 2.30 0.58 26.68
C ILE A 123 2.07 -0.23 27.96
N PRO A 124 3.04 -0.31 28.89
CA PRO A 124 2.90 -1.09 30.10
C PRO A 124 1.73 -0.53 30.92
N ARG A 125 0.67 -1.32 31.03
CA ARG A 125 -0.36 -1.12 32.04
C ARG A 125 0.02 -1.99 33.22
N GLU A 126 -0.24 -1.54 34.44
CA GLU A 126 0.00 -2.26 35.72
C GLU A 126 -0.82 -3.57 35.86
N THR A 127 -1.20 -4.20 34.76
CA THR A 127 -1.81 -5.51 34.71
C THR A 127 -0.72 -6.57 34.89
N GLY A 128 -0.72 -7.19 36.06
CA GLY A 128 0.34 -8.09 36.54
C GLY A 128 0.71 -9.27 35.64
N MET A 129 1.85 -9.87 35.97
CA MET A 129 2.43 -11.19 35.62
C MET A 129 2.24 -11.81 34.22
N ILE A 130 1.70 -11.10 33.24
CA ILE A 130 1.68 -11.52 31.84
C ILE A 130 2.82 -10.81 31.11
N ASP A 131 3.68 -11.59 30.48
CA ASP A 131 4.74 -11.09 29.62
C ASP A 131 4.18 -10.24 28.47
N SER A 132 4.74 -9.05 28.26
CA SER A 132 4.27 -8.08 27.27
C SER A 132 4.26 -8.65 25.85
N ALA A 133 5.22 -9.50 25.49
CA ALA A 133 5.25 -10.10 24.16
C ALA A 133 4.08 -11.08 23.93
N THR A 134 3.69 -11.81 24.98
CA THR A 134 2.52 -12.68 24.97
C THR A 134 1.23 -11.88 24.78
N GLU A 135 1.05 -10.76 25.47
CA GLU A 135 -0.14 -9.90 25.32
C GLU A 135 -0.21 -9.23 23.94
N ILE A 136 0.92 -8.74 23.43
CA ILE A 136 1.03 -8.17 22.08
C ILE A 136 0.60 -9.21 21.03
N SER A 137 1.12 -10.44 21.13
CA SER A 137 0.79 -11.53 20.21
C SER A 137 -0.69 -11.89 20.27
N ARG A 138 -1.24 -12.01 21.49
CA ARG A 138 -2.66 -12.29 21.71
C ARG A 138 -3.58 -11.24 21.07
N ARG A 139 -3.25 -9.95 21.21
CA ARG A 139 -4.02 -8.85 20.59
C ARG A 139 -3.86 -8.80 19.09
N ALA A 140 -2.66 -9.04 18.58
CA ALA A 140 -2.42 -9.12 17.14
C ALA A 140 -3.26 -10.24 16.50
N ASP A 141 -3.27 -11.43 17.10
CA ASP A 141 -4.06 -12.57 16.63
C ASP A 141 -5.56 -12.31 16.68
N ALA A 142 -6.06 -11.69 17.77
CA ALA A 142 -7.45 -11.29 17.89
C ALA A 142 -7.86 -10.30 16.79
N SER A 143 -6.98 -9.34 16.50
CA SER A 143 -7.20 -8.34 15.45
C SER A 143 -7.21 -8.97 14.07
N ILE A 144 -6.28 -9.88 13.77
CA ILE A 144 -6.26 -10.64 12.51
C ILE A 144 -7.57 -11.41 12.33
N ARG A 145 -8.02 -12.15 13.36
CA ARG A 145 -9.31 -12.88 13.30
C ARG A 145 -10.48 -11.94 13.03
N ALA A 146 -10.50 -10.77 13.65
CA ALA A 146 -11.53 -9.76 13.39
C ALA A 146 -11.47 -9.24 11.95
N MET A 147 -10.27 -8.95 11.43
CA MET A 147 -10.05 -8.49 10.05
C MET A 147 -10.54 -9.50 9.01
N CYS A 148 -10.32 -10.79 9.25
CA CYS A 148 -10.74 -11.87 8.33
C CYS A 148 -12.25 -11.82 8.02
N ARG A 149 -13.08 -11.41 8.98
CA ARG A 149 -14.54 -11.28 8.80
C ARG A 149 -14.93 -10.16 7.83
N TRP A 150 -14.05 -9.18 7.62
CA TRP A 150 -14.29 -7.97 6.85
C TRP A 150 -13.36 -7.84 5.65
N LEU A 151 -12.79 -8.95 5.16
CA LEU A 151 -12.01 -8.95 3.93
C LEU A 151 -12.86 -8.43 2.77
N LEU A 152 -12.23 -7.66 1.89
CA LEU A 152 -12.89 -7.04 0.75
C LEU A 152 -12.39 -7.66 -0.55
N LYS A 153 -13.30 -8.04 -1.44
CA LYS A 153 -12.93 -8.46 -2.80
C LYS A 153 -12.36 -7.26 -3.57
N ARG A 154 -11.14 -7.37 -4.08
CA ARG A 154 -10.54 -6.41 -5.03
C ARG A 154 -11.37 -6.43 -6.31
N ARG A 155 -11.74 -5.26 -6.80
CA ARG A 155 -12.50 -5.07 -8.04
C ARG A 155 -11.64 -4.30 -9.04
N PRO A 156 -10.70 -4.98 -9.73
CA PRO A 156 -9.84 -4.34 -10.72
C PRO A 156 -10.68 -3.80 -11.89
N GLY A 157 -10.24 -2.70 -12.50
CA GLY A 157 -10.95 -2.08 -13.62
C GLY A 157 -12.12 -1.17 -13.24
N ARG A 158 -12.33 -0.90 -11.94
CA ARG A 158 -13.28 0.15 -11.52
C ARG A 158 -12.75 1.52 -11.92
N THR A 159 -13.19 2.01 -13.07
CA THR A 159 -12.98 3.39 -13.51
C THR A 159 -14.22 4.19 -13.12
N TYR A 160 -14.04 5.16 -12.23
CA TYR A 160 -15.03 6.21 -12.08
C TYR A 160 -14.89 7.15 -13.27
N ALA A 161 -16.01 7.68 -13.77
CA ALA A 161 -15.94 8.80 -14.71
C ALA A 161 -15.09 9.89 -14.05
N ARG A 162 -14.02 10.32 -14.72
CA ARG A 162 -13.22 11.46 -14.24
C ARG A 162 -14.07 12.70 -14.50
N ALA A 163 -14.91 13.06 -13.55
CA ALA A 163 -15.57 14.36 -13.56
C ALA A 163 -14.57 15.38 -13.03
N PRO A 164 -14.21 16.41 -13.80
CA PRO A 164 -13.37 17.44 -13.26
C PRO A 164 -14.15 18.22 -12.18
N GLN A 165 -13.59 18.31 -10.97
CA GLN A 165 -14.22 19.03 -9.85
C GLN A 165 -13.81 20.51 -9.77
N HIS A 166 -12.89 20.94 -10.64
CA HIS A 166 -12.43 22.33 -10.66
C HIS A 166 -13.41 23.20 -11.48
N PRO A 167 -13.83 24.36 -10.97
CA PRO A 167 -14.89 25.18 -11.59
C PRO A 167 -14.60 25.62 -13.03
N TYR A 168 -13.33 25.68 -13.43
CA TYR A 168 -12.90 26.06 -14.79
C TYR A 168 -12.41 24.88 -15.65
N ALA A 169 -12.62 23.64 -15.20
CA ALA A 169 -12.12 22.52 -15.95
C ALA A 169 -12.98 22.23 -17.18
N ARG A 170 -12.32 22.04 -18.32
CA ARG A 170 -12.96 21.71 -19.59
C ARG A 170 -13.67 20.36 -19.48
N GLU A 171 -14.90 20.31 -19.98
CA GLU A 171 -15.66 19.06 -20.08
C GLU A 171 -14.87 18.00 -20.86
N ILE A 172 -14.80 16.79 -20.32
CA ILE A 172 -14.19 15.65 -21.00
C ILE A 172 -15.23 15.09 -21.97
N THR A 173 -15.34 15.68 -23.17
CA THR A 173 -16.21 15.15 -24.22
C THR A 173 -15.63 13.81 -24.72
N ARG A 174 -16.34 12.70 -24.46
CA ARG A 174 -16.00 11.41 -25.08
C ARG A 174 -16.40 11.46 -26.55
N LYS A 175 -15.41 11.42 -27.45
CA LYS A 175 -15.61 11.05 -28.86
C LYS A 175 -15.61 9.54 -29.01
#